data_AF-A0A7Z9WPT2-F1
#
_entry.id   AF-A0A7Z9WPT2-F1
#
_cell.length_a   1.000
_cell.length_b   1.000
_cell.length_c   1.000
_cell.angle_alpha   90.00
_cell.angle_beta   90.00
_cell.angle_gamma   90.00
#
_symmetry.space_group_name_H-M   'P 1'
#
loop_
_entity.id
_entity.type
_entity.pdbx_description
1 polymer ?
#
loop_
_entity_poly.entity_id
_entity_poly.type
_entity_poly.pdbx_seq_one_letter_code
_entity_poly.pdbx_strand_id
1 'polypeptide(L)'
;MKLIHIVGARPQFIKMAAVSRAVAEHNKQAAQDAHIEELIVHTGQHYDYELSKIFFEELEIPKPDYNLGVGSGSHVVNVGDVMFDSVLYNLKLAESRSPTWRGSSWRRTRG
;
A
#
# COMPACT_ATOMS: atom_id res chain seq x y z
N MET A 1 17.54 -24.73 1.30
CA MET A 1 17.40 -23.53 2.20
C MET A 1 15.97 -22.99 2.08
N LYS A 2 15.40 -22.36 3.12
CA LYS A 2 14.07 -21.71 3.04
C LYS A 2 14.21 -20.19 3.07
N LEU A 3 13.52 -19.50 2.16
CA LEU A 3 13.45 -18.04 2.04
C LEU A 3 12.00 -17.59 2.22
N ILE A 4 11.75 -16.71 3.19
CA ILE A 4 10.41 -16.19 3.46
C ILE A 4 10.33 -14.73 3.02
N HIS A 5 9.40 -14.43 2.13
CA HIS A 5 9.05 -13.08 1.70
C HIS A 5 7.85 -12.59 2.50
N ILE A 6 8.03 -11.57 3.34
CA ILE A 6 6.93 -10.90 4.03
C ILE A 6 6.63 -9.59 3.30
N VAL A 7 5.47 -9.52 2.64
CA VAL A 7 5.10 -8.41 1.75
C VAL A 7 3.71 -7.88 2.06
N GLY A 8 3.50 -6.60 1.85
CA GLY A 8 2.25 -5.90 2.15
C GLY A 8 1.99 -4.69 1.28
N ALA A 9 3.01 -4.13 0.62
CA ALA A 9 2.90 -2.95 -0.22
C ALA A 9 3.47 -3.19 -1.63
N ARG A 10 2.92 -2.49 -2.62
CA ARG A 10 3.28 -2.61 -4.04
C ARG A 10 4.80 -2.54 -4.35
N PRO A 11 5.60 -1.62 -3.78
CA PRO A 11 7.05 -1.62 -4.03
C PRO A 11 7.75 -2.91 -3.59
N GLN A 12 7.19 -3.64 -2.63
CA GLN A 12 7.74 -4.90 -2.13
C GLN A 12 7.49 -6.04 -3.13
N PHE A 13 6.33 -6.07 -3.80
CA PHE A 13 6.05 -7.07 -4.85
C PHE A 13 7.05 -6.96 -6.01
N ILE A 14 7.36 -5.73 -6.46
CA ILE A 14 8.33 -5.48 -7.53
C ILE A 14 9.72 -6.02 -7.15
N LYS A 15 10.18 -5.74 -5.93
CA LYS A 15 11.47 -6.21 -5.44
C LYS A 15 11.49 -7.73 -5.29
N MET A 16 10.42 -8.29 -4.74
CA MET A 16 10.28 -9.74 -4.56
C MET A 16 10.29 -10.48 -5.91
N ALA A 17 9.61 -9.97 -6.94
CA ALA A 17 9.62 -10.56 -8.28
C ALA A 17 11.05 -10.70 -8.85
N ALA A 18 11.88 -9.68 -8.64
CA ALA A 18 13.28 -9.73 -9.06
C ALA A 18 14.07 -10.81 -8.31
N VAL A 19 13.85 -10.97 -7.01
CA VAL A 19 14.48 -12.01 -6.20
C VAL A 19 14.00 -13.40 -6.59
N SER A 20 12.70 -13.60 -6.75
CA SER A 20 12.12 -14.90 -7.09
C SER A 20 12.59 -15.39 -8.47
N ARG A 21 12.73 -14.50 -9.46
CA ARG A 21 13.38 -14.83 -10.75
C ARG A 21 14.82 -15.30 -10.56
N ALA A 22 15.61 -14.64 -9.72
CA ALA A 22 16.99 -15.04 -9.45
C ALA A 22 17.05 -16.40 -8.74
N VAL A 23 16.13 -16.66 -7.80
CA VAL A 23 16.00 -17.96 -7.12
C VAL A 23 15.61 -19.06 -8.10
N ALA A 24 14.67 -18.81 -9.01
CA ALA A 24 14.27 -19.77 -10.04
C ALA A 24 15.45 -20.14 -10.95
N GLU A 25 16.24 -19.15 -11.40
CA GLU A 25 17.45 -19.40 -12.21
C GLU A 25 18.52 -20.18 -11.44
N HIS A 26 18.74 -19.86 -10.15
CA HIS A 26 19.63 -20.63 -9.28
C HIS A 26 19.18 -22.10 -9.17
N ASN A 27 17.89 -22.34 -8.88
CA ASN A 27 17.35 -23.68 -8.71
C ASN A 27 17.42 -24.54 -9.99
N LYS A 28 17.39 -23.94 -11.18
CA LYS A 28 17.59 -24.67 -12.45
C LYS A 28 18.99 -25.27 -12.58
N GLN A 29 20.00 -24.64 -11.98
CA GLN A 29 21.41 -25.04 -12.10
C GLN A 29 21.91 -25.78 -10.86
N ALA A 30 21.24 -25.59 -9.72
CA ALA A 30 21.62 -26.19 -8.45
C ALA A 30 21.20 -27.66 -8.34
N ALA A 31 22.02 -28.44 -7.63
CA ALA A 31 21.63 -29.76 -7.15
C ALA A 31 20.40 -29.64 -6.22
N GLN A 32 19.61 -30.71 -6.14
CA GLN A 32 18.32 -30.70 -5.46
C GLN A 32 18.42 -30.36 -3.95
N ASP A 33 19.52 -30.74 -3.30
CA ASP A 33 19.82 -30.40 -1.91
C ASP A 33 20.22 -28.93 -1.70
N ALA A 34 20.64 -28.24 -2.77
CA ALA A 34 20.99 -26.83 -2.80
C ALA A 34 19.82 -25.92 -3.24
N HIS A 35 18.62 -26.47 -3.46
CA HIS A 35 17.46 -25.68 -3.83
C HIS A 35 17.03 -24.71 -2.71
N ILE A 36 16.56 -23.56 -3.14
CA ILE A 36 15.93 -22.55 -2.29
C ILE A 36 14.42 -22.71 -2.44
N GLU A 37 13.76 -23.01 -1.32
CA GLU A 37 12.30 -23.05 -1.21
C GLU A 37 11.81 -21.66 -0.80
N GLU A 38 11.00 -21.02 -1.65
CA GLU A 38 10.41 -19.72 -1.38
C GLU A 38 9.04 -19.88 -0.72
N LEU A 39 8.75 -19.03 0.27
CA LEU A 39 7.45 -18.90 0.91
C LEU A 39 7.03 -17.43 0.90
N ILE A 40 5.80 -17.14 0.49
CA ILE A 40 5.27 -15.79 0.38
C ILE A 40 4.17 -15.57 1.42
N VAL A 41 4.39 -14.60 2.30
CA VAL A 41 3.44 -14.16 3.32
C VAL A 41 2.97 -12.75 2.99
N HIS A 42 1.71 -12.62 2.63
CA HIS A 42 1.06 -11.33 2.41
C HIS A 42 0.48 -10.78 3.73
N THR A 43 0.79 -9.55 4.13
CA THR A 43 0.34 -9.00 5.41
C THR A 43 -1.13 -8.60 5.41
N GLY A 44 -1.72 -8.30 4.25
CA GLY A 44 -3.12 -7.88 4.13
C GLY A 44 -3.35 -6.38 4.30
N GLN A 45 -2.28 -5.57 4.28
CA GLN A 45 -2.35 -4.12 4.54
C GLN A 45 -2.83 -3.26 3.35
N HIS A 46 -3.07 -3.82 2.16
CA HIS A 46 -3.46 -3.04 0.97
C HIS A 46 -4.90 -3.29 0.51
N TYR A 47 -5.52 -2.20 0.01
CA TYR A 47 -6.97 -1.95 -0.11
C TYR A 47 -7.74 -2.82 -1.10
N ASP A 48 -7.07 -3.54 -1.99
CA ASP A 48 -7.82 -4.28 -3.00
C ASP A 48 -7.09 -5.56 -3.37
N TYR A 49 -7.65 -6.66 -2.89
CA TYR A 49 -7.24 -8.01 -3.28
C TYR A 49 -7.21 -8.12 -4.81
N GLU A 50 -8.15 -7.49 -5.51
CA GLU A 50 -8.22 -7.45 -6.98
C GLU A 50 -7.05 -6.67 -7.60
N LEU A 51 -6.65 -5.53 -7.03
CA LEU A 51 -5.52 -4.77 -7.55
C LEU A 51 -4.19 -5.47 -7.25
N SER A 52 -4.06 -6.11 -6.08
CA SER A 52 -2.88 -6.91 -5.75
C SER A 52 -2.71 -8.09 -6.72
N LYS A 53 -3.81 -8.76 -7.08
CA LYS A 53 -3.83 -9.89 -8.00
C LYS A 53 -3.28 -9.53 -9.38
N ILE A 54 -3.61 -8.35 -9.91
CA ILE A 54 -3.05 -7.86 -11.19
C ILE A 54 -1.52 -7.81 -11.12
N PHE A 55 -0.93 -7.34 -10.03
CA PHE A 55 0.53 -7.30 -9.90
C PHE A 55 1.16 -8.69 -9.80
N PHE A 56 0.51 -9.65 -9.13
CA PHE A 56 1.01 -11.03 -9.11
C PHE A 56 1.00 -11.65 -10.51
N GLU A 57 -0.06 -11.38 -11.30
CA GLU A 57 -0.16 -11.84 -12.67
C GLU A 57 0.85 -11.14 -13.61
N GLU A 58 0.92 -9.80 -13.60
CA GLU A 58 1.81 -9.03 -14.46
C GLU A 58 3.30 -9.26 -14.17
N LEU A 59 3.65 -9.50 -12.90
CA LEU A 59 5.03 -9.73 -12.50
C LEU A 59 5.41 -11.21 -12.50
N GLU A 60 4.48 -12.10 -12.91
CA GLU A 60 4.63 -13.56 -12.91
C GLU A 60 5.05 -14.11 -11.54
N ILE A 61 4.52 -13.51 -10.48
CA ILE A 61 4.81 -13.90 -9.11
C ILE A 61 3.82 -15.00 -8.66
N PRO A 62 4.29 -16.06 -7.98
CA PRO A 62 3.41 -17.03 -7.34
C PRO A 62 2.42 -16.38 -6.36
N LYS A 63 1.22 -16.95 -6.24
CA LYS A 63 0.25 -16.50 -5.23
C LYS A 63 0.85 -16.66 -3.82
N PRO A 64 0.50 -15.78 -2.87
CA PRO A 64 0.97 -15.91 -1.50
C PRO A 64 0.49 -17.22 -0.86
N ASP A 65 1.40 -17.92 -0.19
CA ASP A 65 1.12 -19.13 0.59
C ASP A 65 0.27 -18.81 1.82
N TYR A 66 0.47 -17.63 2.41
CA TYR A 66 -0.29 -17.14 3.55
C TYR A 66 -0.71 -15.69 3.35
N ASN A 67 -1.93 -15.36 3.76
CA ASN A 67 -2.40 -13.98 3.89
C ASN A 67 -2.84 -13.73 5.33
N LEU A 68 -2.13 -12.84 6.02
CA LEU A 68 -2.34 -12.58 7.45
C LEU A 68 -3.59 -11.75 7.73
N GLY A 69 -4.16 -11.10 6.71
CA GLY A 69 -5.39 -10.30 6.87
C GLY A 69 -5.24 -9.16 7.88
N VAL A 70 -4.02 -8.70 8.14
CA VAL A 70 -3.73 -7.55 9.00
C VAL A 70 -4.19 -6.33 8.21
N GLY A 71 -5.49 -6.02 8.34
CA GLY A 71 -6.09 -4.89 7.66
C GLY A 71 -5.27 -3.64 7.94
N SER A 72 -4.96 -2.87 6.89
CA SER A 72 -4.68 -1.46 7.14
C SER A 72 -5.92 -0.90 7.80
N GLY A 73 -5.77 -0.25 8.96
CA GLY A 73 -6.84 0.63 9.46
C GLY A 73 -7.33 1.51 8.30
N SER A 74 -8.64 1.83 8.29
CA SER A 74 -9.30 2.26 7.06
C SER A 74 -8.50 3.37 6.37
N HIS A 75 -7.93 3.06 5.21
CA HIS A 75 -7.23 4.02 4.37
C HIS A 75 -8.11 5.25 4.06
N VAL A 76 -9.43 5.06 4.16
CA VAL A 76 -10.47 6.09 4.17
C VAL A 76 -10.25 7.13 5.27
N VAL A 77 -9.88 6.74 6.49
CA VAL A 77 -9.54 7.68 7.57
C VAL A 77 -8.30 8.47 7.21
N ASN A 78 -7.22 7.83 6.75
CA ASN A 78 -6.01 8.56 6.34
C ASN A 78 -6.27 9.55 5.19
N VAL A 79 -7.07 9.16 4.19
CA VAL A 79 -7.48 10.06 3.11
C VAL A 79 -8.36 11.18 3.65
N GLY A 80 -9.30 10.86 4.54
CA GLY A 80 -10.17 11.82 5.22
C GLY A 80 -9.37 12.85 6.01
N ASP A 81 -8.37 12.42 6.76
CA ASP A 81 -7.49 13.28 7.56
C ASP A 81 -6.71 14.24 6.65
N VAL A 82 -6.10 13.74 5.57
CA VAL A 82 -5.38 14.57 4.61
C VAL A 82 -6.30 15.60 3.95
N MET A 83 -7.52 15.21 3.57
CA MET A 83 -8.51 16.12 3.01
C MET A 83 -8.96 17.17 4.03
N PHE A 84 -9.19 16.77 5.27
CA PHE A 84 -9.60 17.65 6.36
C PHE A 84 -8.50 18.67 6.70
N ASP A 85 -7.27 18.21 6.85
CA ASP A 85 -6.10 19.06 7.09
C ASP A 85 -5.88 20.06 5.95
N SER A 86 -6.10 19.64 4.70
CA SER A 86 -6.02 20.52 3.53
C SER A 86 -7.06 21.64 3.59
N VAL A 87 -8.28 21.34 4.03
CA VAL A 87 -9.33 22.35 4.23
C VAL A 87 -8.94 23.31 5.35
N LEU A 88 -8.48 22.80 6.50
CA LEU A 88 -8.05 23.64 7.62
C LEU A 88 -6.88 24.55 7.25
N TYR A 89 -5.91 24.05 6.49
CA TYR A 89 -4.79 24.84 6.01
C TYR A 89 -5.27 25.97 5.08
N ASN A 90 -6.16 25.67 4.14
CA ASN A 90 -6.71 26.68 3.22
C ASN A 90 -7.52 27.75 3.96
N LEU A 91 -8.25 27.39 5.02
CA LEU A 91 -8.95 28.36 5.87
C LEU A 91 -7.97 29.31 6.57
N LYS A 92 -6.91 28.77 7.20
CA LYS A 92 -5.84 29.60 7.81
C LYS A 92 -5.16 30.50 6.77
N LEU A 93 -4.93 29.99 5.57
CA LEU A 93 -4.35 30.76 4.48
C LEU A 93 -5.29 31.89 4.02
N ALA A 94 -6.59 31.64 3.92
CA ALA A 94 -7.58 32.65 3.56
C ALA A 94 -7.66 33.76 4.60
N GLU A 95 -7.66 33.42 5.89
CA GLU A 95 -7.63 34.37 7.00
C GLU A 95 -6.39 35.27 6.95
N SER A 96 -5.21 34.70 6.71
CA SER A 96 -3.96 35.48 6.64
C SER A 96 -3.87 36.40 5.40
N ARG A 97 -4.56 36.07 4.30
CA ARG A 97 -4.45 36.79 3.01
C ARG A 97 -5.56 37.79 2.73
N SER A 98 -6.67 37.76 3.46
CA SER A 98 -7.80 38.66 3.23
C SER A 98 -8.22 39.39 4.51
N PRO A 99 -7.86 40.69 4.68
CA PRO A 99 -8.23 41.46 5.87
C PRO A 99 -9.75 41.69 6.02
N THR A 100 -10.54 41.35 5.00
CA THR A 100 -12.01 41.46 4.98
C THR A 100 -12.74 40.12 5.12
N TRP A 101 -12.01 38.99 5.12
CA TRP A 101 -12.63 37.67 5.19
C TRP A 101 -13.11 37.37 6.62
N ARG A 102 -14.42 37.34 6.83
CA ARG A 102 -15.04 36.88 8.07
C ARG A 102 -15.68 35.52 7.82
N GLY A 103 -15.01 34.43 8.20
CA GLY A 103 -15.51 33.06 8.12
C GLY A 103 -16.83 32.78 8.86
N SER A 104 -17.41 33.78 9.54
CA SER A 104 -18.64 33.70 10.33
C SER A 104 -19.90 34.21 9.62
N SER A 105 -19.83 34.74 8.39
CA SER A 105 -21.02 35.33 7.73
C SER A 105 -22.01 34.31 7.15
N TRP A 106 -21.58 33.06 6.89
CA TRP A 106 -22.44 32.04 6.27
C TRP A 106 -23.41 31.35 7.26
N ARG A 107 -23.23 31.53 8.58
CA ARG A 107 -24.14 30.98 9.62
C ARG A 107 -25.36 31.87 9.92
N ARG A 108 -25.50 33.05 9.30
CA ARG A 108 -26.54 34.03 9.66
C ARG A 108 -27.72 34.17 8.69
N THR A 109 -27.79 33.40 7.61
CA THR A 109 -28.83 33.56 6.58
C THR A 109 -29.83 32.41 6.46
N ARG A 110 -29.95 31.54 7.48
CA ARG A 110 -31.10 30.63 7.63
C ARG A 110 -31.81 30.93 8.94
N GLY A 111 -32.61 32.00 8.92
CA GLY A 111 -33.69 32.31 9.84
C GLY A 111 -34.94 32.57 9.03
#